data_AF-A0A511XGY1-F1
#
_entry.id   AF-A0A511XGY1-F1
#
_cell.length_a   1.000
_cell.length_b   1.000
_cell.length_c   1.000
_cell.angle_alpha   90.00
_cell.angle_beta   90.00
_cell.angle_gamma   90.00
#
_symmetry.space_group_name_H-M   'P 1'
#
loop_
_entity.id
_entity.type
_entity.pdbx_description
1 polymer ?
#
loop_
_entity_poly.entity_id
_entity_poly.type
_entity_poly.pdbx_seq_one_letter_code
_entity_poly.pdbx_strand_id
1 'polypeptide(L)'
;MPERTRRIGFYPGTFDPVTLGHMDIIERAARLVDRLVIGVAKNAGKNPLLSIEERVAALREEVPGLVERTGAEIEVIAFDELLVEAVRRQKATLIFRGLRLLVDFDYEAQMQGANRKLAPEIETVFLMATERTQFISSHMVREIAAYGGDISEFAPEGARRRVVARLARGSL
;
A
#
# COMPACT_ATOMS: atom_id res chain seq x y z
N MET A 1 3.23 33.88 11.81
CA MET A 1 3.02 32.47 12.21
C MET A 1 4.19 31.66 11.68
N PRO A 2 4.80 30.74 12.45
CA PRO A 2 5.86 29.91 11.89
C PRO A 2 5.30 29.12 10.69
N GLU A 3 6.11 29.00 9.65
CA GLU A 3 5.80 28.22 8.46
C GLU A 3 5.51 26.78 8.89
N ARG A 4 4.33 26.26 8.52
CA ARG A 4 3.91 24.93 8.96
C ARG A 4 4.77 23.89 8.24
N THR A 5 5.60 23.16 8.98
CA THR A 5 6.42 22.08 8.40
C THR A 5 5.50 21.07 7.72
N ARG A 6 5.71 20.88 6.41
CA ARG A 6 4.94 19.96 5.57
C ARG A 6 5.14 18.52 6.06
N ARG A 7 4.05 17.82 6.37
CA ARG A 7 4.05 16.42 6.79
C ARG A 7 4.01 15.54 5.55
N ILE A 8 5.03 14.71 5.38
CA ILE A 8 5.14 13.79 4.24
C ILE A 8 5.18 12.36 4.76
N GLY A 9 4.19 11.57 4.33
CA GLY A 9 4.05 10.16 4.65
C GLY A 9 4.45 9.24 3.51
N PHE A 10 4.80 8.01 3.86
CA PHE A 10 5.11 6.94 2.93
C PHE A 10 4.35 5.67 3.31
N TYR A 11 3.57 5.10 2.39
CA TYR A 11 2.86 3.84 2.59
C TYR A 11 3.45 2.76 1.67
N PRO A 12 4.33 1.88 2.18
CA PRO A 12 4.97 0.83 1.39
C PRO A 12 4.12 -0.43 1.32
N GLY A 13 4.14 -1.09 0.17
CA GLY A 13 3.53 -2.41 0.01
C GLY A 13 3.86 -3.06 -1.34
N THR A 14 3.61 -4.36 -1.43
CA THR A 14 3.69 -5.07 -2.72
C THR A 14 2.49 -4.72 -3.60
N PHE A 15 1.30 -4.60 -3.01
CA PHE A 15 0.05 -4.28 -3.71
C PHE A 15 -0.26 -5.22 -4.89
N ASP A 16 -0.26 -6.54 -4.64
CA ASP A 16 -0.41 -7.56 -5.67
C ASP A 16 -1.65 -8.46 -5.49
N PRO A 17 -2.87 -7.98 -5.79
CA PRO A 17 -3.20 -6.62 -6.19
C PRO A 17 -3.36 -5.68 -4.98
N VAL A 18 -3.49 -4.37 -5.23
CA VAL A 18 -4.12 -3.46 -4.27
C VAL A 18 -5.54 -3.94 -3.95
N THR A 19 -5.96 -3.83 -2.69
CA THR A 19 -7.26 -4.32 -2.18
C THR A 19 -8.01 -3.18 -1.51
N LEU A 20 -9.30 -3.36 -1.23
CA LEU A 20 -10.09 -2.38 -0.48
C LEU A 20 -9.53 -2.14 0.94
N GLY A 21 -8.87 -3.13 1.52
CA GLY A 21 -8.11 -2.96 2.77
C GLY A 21 -6.93 -2.01 2.65
N HIS A 22 -6.18 -2.07 1.54
CA HIS A 22 -5.12 -1.08 1.29
C HIS A 22 -5.72 0.32 1.08
N MET A 23 -6.84 0.42 0.34
CA MET A 23 -7.50 1.70 0.07
C MET A 23 -7.97 2.41 1.35
N ASP A 24 -8.50 1.66 2.32
CA ASP A 24 -8.86 2.21 3.64
C ASP A 24 -7.66 2.83 4.35
N ILE A 25 -6.53 2.13 4.38
CA ILE A 25 -5.29 2.61 5.02
C ILE A 25 -4.73 3.82 4.27
N ILE A 26 -4.71 3.79 2.93
CA ILE A 26 -4.25 4.90 2.10
C ILE A 26 -5.07 6.16 2.38
N GLU A 27 -6.40 6.05 2.37
CA GLU A 27 -7.27 7.20 2.59
C GLU A 27 -7.10 7.77 3.99
N ARG A 28 -7.00 6.91 5.01
CA ARG A 28 -6.81 7.36 6.40
C ARG A 28 -5.43 7.95 6.63
N ALA A 29 -4.38 7.38 6.03
CA ALA A 29 -3.03 7.94 6.08
C ALA A 29 -2.98 9.32 5.41
N ALA A 30 -3.62 9.46 4.24
CA ALA A 30 -3.66 10.71 3.48
C ALA A 30 -4.33 11.85 4.30
N ARG A 31 -5.35 11.55 5.10
CA ARG A 31 -5.97 12.55 6.00
C ARG A 31 -5.05 13.07 7.13
N LEU A 32 -3.91 12.41 7.38
CA LEU A 32 -2.98 12.75 8.47
C LEU A 32 -1.76 13.54 7.99
N VAL A 33 -1.55 13.66 6.67
CA VAL A 33 -0.36 14.26 6.05
C VAL A 33 -0.73 15.24 4.94
N ASP A 34 0.20 16.13 4.59
CA ASP A 34 0.01 17.07 3.48
C ASP A 34 0.43 16.44 2.13
N ARG A 35 1.28 15.40 2.17
CA ARG A 35 1.66 14.58 1.02
C ARG A 35 1.79 13.11 1.44
N LEU A 36 1.19 12.19 0.69
CA LEU A 36 1.34 10.75 0.87
C LEU A 36 1.97 10.13 -0.37
N VAL A 37 3.11 9.46 -0.18
CA VAL A 37 3.74 8.64 -1.23
C VAL A 37 3.35 7.18 -1.02
N ILE A 38 2.74 6.57 -2.02
CA ILE A 38 2.44 5.14 -2.05
C ILE A 38 3.61 4.44 -2.76
N GLY A 39 4.40 3.69 -1.99
CA GLY A 39 5.59 3.01 -2.46
C GLY A 39 5.31 1.56 -2.83
N VAL A 40 5.36 1.26 -4.13
CA VAL A 40 5.17 -0.09 -4.67
C VAL A 40 6.52 -0.81 -4.74
N ALA A 41 6.72 -1.81 -3.89
CA ALA A 41 7.97 -2.56 -3.84
C ALA A 41 8.11 -3.48 -5.06
N LYS A 42 9.26 -3.46 -5.76
CA LYS A 42 9.52 -4.37 -6.88
C LYS A 42 9.68 -5.83 -6.44
N ASN A 43 10.47 -6.06 -5.40
CA ASN A 43 10.98 -7.39 -5.00
C ASN A 43 10.50 -7.87 -3.62
N ALA A 44 9.25 -7.59 -3.24
CA ALA A 44 8.76 -7.89 -1.90
C ALA A 44 8.29 -9.36 -1.67
N GLY A 45 8.68 -10.32 -2.54
CA GLY A 45 8.35 -11.74 -2.34
C GLY A 45 8.44 -12.62 -3.59
N LYS A 46 7.99 -13.88 -3.47
CA LYS A 46 7.95 -14.88 -4.54
C LYS A 46 6.95 -14.46 -5.62
N ASN A 47 7.46 -14.13 -6.82
CA ASN A 47 6.72 -13.99 -8.09
C ASN A 47 5.32 -13.34 -7.97
N PRO A 48 5.23 -12.00 -7.89
CA PRO A 48 3.94 -11.32 -7.89
C PRO A 48 3.13 -11.67 -9.15
N LEU A 49 1.81 -11.80 -8.99
CA LEU A 49 0.89 -12.09 -10.09
C LEU A 49 0.91 -10.97 -11.13
N LEU A 50 0.89 -9.71 -10.67
CA LEU A 50 0.94 -8.51 -11.49
C LEU A 50 2.37 -7.96 -11.59
N SER A 51 2.73 -7.50 -12.77
CA SER A 51 3.95 -6.72 -13.03
C SER A 51 3.97 -5.45 -12.15
N ILE A 52 5.17 -4.88 -11.94
CA ILE A 52 5.27 -3.62 -11.19
C ILE A 52 4.49 -2.50 -11.86
N GLU A 53 4.50 -2.46 -13.19
CA GLU A 53 3.78 -1.48 -14.00
C GLU A 53 2.27 -1.60 -13.79
N GLU A 54 1.72 -2.82 -13.78
CA GLU A 54 0.29 -3.04 -13.54
C GLU A 54 -0.12 -2.64 -12.12
N ARG A 55 0.70 -2.94 -11.11
CA ARG A 55 0.43 -2.60 -9.71
C ARG A 55 0.43 -1.08 -9.48
N VAL A 56 1.43 -0.40 -10.04
CA VAL A 56 1.50 1.07 -10.03
C VAL A 56 0.32 1.67 -10.77
N ALA A 57 -0.01 1.15 -11.96
CA ALA A 57 -1.11 1.68 -12.75
C ALA A 57 -2.47 1.49 -12.05
N ALA A 58 -2.70 0.35 -11.39
CA ALA A 58 -3.90 0.11 -10.60
C ALA A 58 -4.07 1.14 -9.48
N LEU A 59 -2.99 1.45 -8.75
CA LEU A 59 -3.02 2.47 -7.70
C LEU A 59 -3.22 3.89 -8.26
N ARG A 60 -2.59 4.22 -9.39
CA ARG A 60 -2.72 5.54 -10.03
C ARG A 60 -4.14 5.84 -10.49
N GLU A 61 -4.91 4.83 -10.90
CA GLU A 61 -6.33 4.98 -11.24
C GLU A 61 -7.17 5.47 -10.04
N GLU A 62 -6.76 5.13 -8.80
CA GLU A 62 -7.49 5.50 -7.58
C GLU A 62 -7.11 6.88 -7.02
N VAL A 63 -5.95 7.41 -7.43
CA VAL A 63 -5.38 8.67 -6.88
C VAL A 63 -6.33 9.87 -7.00
N PRO A 64 -6.97 10.16 -8.15
CA PRO A 64 -7.82 11.35 -8.27
C PRO A 64 -8.95 11.39 -7.23
N GLY A 65 -9.63 10.25 -7.02
CA GLY A 65 -10.70 10.16 -6.03
C GLY A 65 -10.18 10.28 -4.59
N LEU A 66 -8.98 9.75 -4.31
CA LEU A 66 -8.36 9.91 -2.99
C LEU A 66 -7.98 11.37 -2.71
N VAL A 67 -7.42 12.07 -3.70
CA VAL A 67 -7.07 13.50 -3.57
C VAL A 67 -8.33 14.33 -3.32
N GLU A 68 -9.42 14.07 -4.06
CA GLU A 68 -10.70 14.74 -3.86
C GLU A 68 -11.25 14.53 -2.44
N ARG A 69 -11.21 13.30 -1.91
CA ARG A 69 -11.76 12.97 -0.59
C ARG A 69 -10.90 13.43 0.59
N THR A 70 -9.59 13.61 0.40
CA THR A 70 -8.65 13.84 1.50
C THR A 70 -7.95 15.19 1.47
N GLY A 71 -7.86 15.84 0.31
CA GLY A 71 -7.12 17.09 0.11
C GLY A 71 -5.59 16.96 0.15
N ALA A 72 -5.04 15.76 0.32
CA ALA A 72 -3.59 15.54 0.34
C ALA A 72 -3.01 15.40 -1.07
N GLU A 73 -1.75 15.79 -1.25
CA GLU A 73 -0.99 15.43 -2.47
C GLU A 73 -0.67 13.93 -2.41
N ILE A 74 -1.04 13.14 -3.43
CA ILE A 74 -0.80 11.70 -3.43
C ILE A 74 -0.01 11.31 -4.68
N GLU A 75 1.08 10.59 -4.47
CA GLU A 75 1.96 10.09 -5.54
C GLU A 75 2.16 8.58 -5.41
N VAL A 76 2.23 7.88 -6.55
CA VAL A 76 2.53 6.44 -6.61
C VAL A 76 3.88 6.25 -7.29
N ILE A 77 4.83 5.67 -6.56
CA ILE A 77 6.17 5.35 -7.06
C ILE A 77 6.46 3.85 -6.95
N ALA A 78 7.33 3.35 -7.83
CA ALA A 78 7.96 2.05 -7.64
C ALA A 78 9.32 2.23 -6.95
N PHE A 79 9.71 1.27 -6.12
CA PHE A 79 11.04 1.27 -5.50
C PHE A 79 11.60 -0.16 -5.34
N ASP A 80 12.93 -0.29 -5.38
CA ASP A 80 13.69 -1.53 -5.28
C ASP A 80 14.90 -1.45 -4.36
N GLU A 81 14.96 -0.40 -3.55
CA GLU A 81 15.99 -0.16 -2.53
C GLU A 81 15.45 -0.40 -1.11
N LEU A 82 16.30 -0.21 -0.09
CA LEU A 82 15.88 -0.26 1.31
C LEU A 82 14.74 0.74 1.57
N LEU A 83 13.71 0.31 2.31
CA LEU A 83 12.54 1.14 2.60
C LEU A 83 12.93 2.51 3.16
N VAL A 84 13.82 2.55 4.15
CA VAL A 84 14.26 3.81 4.77
C VAL A 84 14.93 4.76 3.78
N GLU A 85 15.65 4.25 2.78
CA GLU A 85 16.27 5.07 1.73
C GLU A 85 15.22 5.62 0.76
N ALA A 86 14.25 4.80 0.37
CA ALA A 86 13.12 5.26 -0.45
C ALA A 86 12.32 6.37 0.27
N VAL A 87 12.11 6.23 1.57
CA VAL A 87 11.42 7.23 2.42
C VAL A 87 12.25 8.53 2.49
N ARG A 88 13.56 8.45 2.71
CA ARG A 88 14.49 9.60 2.71
C ARG A 88 14.50 10.34 1.38
N ARG A 89 14.57 9.62 0.26
CA ARG A 89 14.54 10.21 -1.09
C ARG A 89 13.28 11.03 -1.35
N GLN A 90 12.16 10.62 -0.74
CA GLN A 90 10.89 11.34 -0.83
C GLN A 90 10.74 12.44 0.21
N LYS A 91 11.76 12.65 1.07
CA LYS A 91 11.74 13.58 2.21
C LYS A 91 10.60 13.27 3.19
N ALA A 92 10.16 12.02 3.22
CA ALA A 92 9.13 11.55 4.14
C ALA A 92 9.75 11.28 5.51
N THR A 93 8.96 11.52 6.56
CA THR A 93 9.36 11.27 7.96
C THR A 93 8.42 10.30 8.66
N LEU A 94 7.36 9.86 7.98
CA LEU A 94 6.37 8.93 8.48
C LEU A 94 6.26 7.73 7.53
N ILE A 95 6.37 6.52 8.08
CA ILE A 95 6.00 5.28 7.41
C ILE A 95 4.63 4.85 7.94
N PHE A 96 3.64 4.69 7.08
CA PHE A 96 2.35 4.11 7.45
C PHE A 96 2.37 2.59 7.26
N ARG A 97 1.75 1.85 8.18
CA ARG A 97 1.52 0.40 8.07
C ARG A 97 0.11 0.07 8.53
N GLY A 98 -0.52 -0.89 7.86
CA GLY A 98 -1.84 -1.41 8.27
C GLY A 98 -1.67 -2.62 9.18
N LEU A 99 -2.38 -2.67 10.31
CA LEU A 99 -2.45 -3.85 11.17
C LEU A 99 -3.84 -4.47 11.07
N ARG A 100 -3.94 -5.75 10.66
CA ARG A 100 -5.23 -6.43 10.57
C ARG A 100 -5.55 -7.24 11.82
N LEU A 101 -4.59 -8.05 12.25
CA LEU A 101 -4.74 -8.95 13.40
C LEU A 101 -3.44 -8.96 14.23
N LEU A 102 -3.53 -9.52 15.44
CA LEU A 102 -2.37 -9.70 16.34
C LEU A 102 -1.17 -10.39 15.65
N VAL A 103 -1.42 -11.30 14.71
CA VAL A 103 -0.36 -12.03 13.99
C VAL A 103 0.48 -11.14 13.07
N ASP A 104 -0.04 -10.00 12.61
CA ASP A 104 0.74 -9.03 11.83
C ASP A 104 1.69 -8.24 12.77
N PHE A 105 1.34 -8.09 14.05
CA PHE A 105 2.04 -7.21 14.98
C PHE A 105 3.49 -7.63 15.24
N ASP A 106 3.76 -8.93 15.44
CA ASP A 106 5.12 -9.39 15.75
C ASP A 106 6.10 -9.10 14.61
N TYR A 107 5.67 -9.34 13.36
CA TYR A 107 6.46 -9.02 12.18
C TYR A 107 6.68 -7.49 12.05
N GLU A 108 5.62 -6.71 12.22
CA GLU A 108 5.68 -5.26 12.11
C GLU A 108 6.52 -4.62 13.23
N ALA A 109 6.47 -5.15 14.44
CA ALA A 109 7.28 -4.68 15.58
C ALA A 109 8.77 -4.95 15.33
N GLN A 110 9.13 -6.12 14.78
CA GLN A 110 10.50 -6.41 14.37
C GLN A 110 10.99 -5.44 13.29
N MET A 111 10.18 -5.20 12.26
CA MET A 111 10.51 -4.27 11.18
C MET A 111 10.62 -2.82 11.66
N GLN A 112 9.75 -2.39 12.57
CA GLN A 112 9.84 -1.07 13.20
C GLN A 112 11.15 -0.92 13.99
N GLY A 113 11.54 -1.92 14.77
CA GLY A 113 12.80 -1.90 15.52
C GLY A 113 14.02 -1.80 14.61
N ALA A 114 14.01 -2.51 13.47
CA ALA A 114 15.06 -2.42 12.46
C ALA A 114 15.11 -1.03 11.80
N ASN A 115 13.96 -0.52 11.35
CA ASN A 115 13.87 0.81 10.72
C ASN A 115 14.33 1.91 11.67
N ARG A 116 13.95 1.86 12.96
CA ARG A 116 14.35 2.83 13.98
C ARG A 116 15.86 2.87 14.19
N LYS A 117 16.56 1.73 14.08
CA LYS A 117 18.03 1.67 14.15
C LYS A 117 18.71 2.26 12.92
N LEU A 118 18.12 2.07 11.74
CA LEU A 118 18.68 2.56 10.46
C LEU A 118 18.36 4.03 10.18
N ALA A 119 17.22 4.50 10.67
CA ALA A 119 16.69 5.83 10.43
C ALA A 119 15.89 6.35 11.63
N PRO A 120 16.55 6.80 12.70
CA PRO A 120 15.91 7.33 13.92
C PRO A 120 15.17 8.67 13.70
N GLU A 121 15.25 9.26 12.52
CA GLU A 121 14.46 10.42 12.12
C GLU A 121 13.12 10.06 11.45
N ILE A 122 12.90 8.78 11.13
CA ILE A 122 11.68 8.28 10.51
C ILE A 122 10.84 7.54 11.55
N GLU A 123 9.59 7.95 11.69
CA GLU A 123 8.63 7.30 12.59
C GLU A 123 7.70 6.34 11.83
N THR A 124 7.32 5.24 12.46
CA THR A 124 6.33 4.29 11.91
C THR A 124 4.99 4.48 12.61
N VAL A 125 3.93 4.68 11.83
CA VAL A 125 2.55 4.86 12.28
C VAL A 125 1.73 3.66 11.85
N PHE A 126 1.16 2.96 12.84
CA PHE A 126 0.27 1.83 12.61
C PHE A 126 -1.18 2.27 12.60
N LEU A 127 -1.91 1.92 11.54
CA LEU A 127 -3.34 2.11 11.42
C LEU A 127 -4.03 0.75 11.48
N MET A 128 -4.87 0.54 12.49
CA MET A 128 -5.70 -0.66 12.59
C MET A 128 -6.66 -0.73 11.41
N ALA A 129 -6.72 -1.85 10.70
CA ALA A 129 -7.70 -2.09 9.65
C ALA A 129 -9.12 -2.04 10.24
N THR A 130 -10.08 -1.55 9.46
CA THR A 130 -11.48 -1.50 9.91
C THR A 130 -12.09 -2.89 9.89
N GLU A 131 -13.18 -3.09 10.63
CA GLU A 131 -13.87 -4.39 10.69
C GLU A 131 -14.30 -4.92 9.31
N ARG A 132 -14.60 -4.00 8.40
CA ARG A 132 -15.03 -4.28 7.02
C ARG A 132 -13.90 -4.77 6.12
N THR A 133 -12.64 -4.47 6.45
CA THR A 133 -11.51 -4.75 5.57
C THR A 133 -10.40 -5.59 6.22
N GLN A 134 -10.45 -5.81 7.54
CA GLN A 134 -9.42 -6.55 8.29
C GLN A 134 -9.18 -7.98 7.77
N PHE A 135 -10.20 -8.63 7.21
CA PHE A 135 -10.08 -9.99 6.67
C PHE A 135 -9.50 -10.02 5.24
N ILE A 136 -9.39 -8.87 4.56
CA ILE A 136 -8.99 -8.80 3.16
C ILE A 136 -7.46 -8.83 3.05
N SER A 137 -6.95 -9.79 2.28
CA SER A 137 -5.53 -9.86 1.93
C SER A 137 -5.35 -10.03 0.43
N SER A 138 -4.27 -9.50 -0.15
CA SER A 138 -4.01 -9.72 -1.58
C SER A 138 -3.86 -11.19 -1.92
N HIS A 139 -3.35 -12.01 -0.99
CA HIS A 139 -3.28 -13.46 -1.16
C HIS A 139 -4.68 -14.07 -1.35
N MET A 140 -5.61 -13.77 -0.44
CA MET A 140 -7.01 -14.21 -0.53
C MET A 140 -7.65 -13.75 -1.84
N VAL A 141 -7.44 -12.49 -2.25
CA VAL A 141 -8.00 -11.97 -3.52
C VAL A 141 -7.49 -12.77 -4.71
N ARG A 142 -6.18 -13.07 -4.77
CA ARG A 142 -5.61 -13.87 -5.86
C ARG A 142 -6.14 -15.30 -5.86
N GLU A 143 -6.30 -15.91 -4.69
CA GLU A 143 -6.80 -17.28 -4.56
C GLU A 143 -8.26 -17.38 -5.04
N ILE A 144 -9.15 -16.49 -4.57
CA ILE A 144 -10.55 -16.45 -5.01
C ILE A 144 -10.62 -16.28 -6.54
N ALA A 145 -9.86 -15.32 -7.09
CA ALA A 145 -9.86 -15.07 -8.52
C ALA A 145 -9.31 -16.25 -9.35
N ALA A 146 -8.30 -16.96 -8.85
CA ALA A 146 -7.71 -18.12 -9.52
C ALA A 146 -8.72 -19.28 -9.68
N TYR A 147 -9.68 -19.39 -8.75
CA TYR A 147 -10.76 -20.37 -8.82
C TYR A 147 -12.06 -19.81 -9.43
N GLY A 148 -12.01 -18.63 -10.06
CA GLY A 148 -13.14 -18.03 -10.77
C GLY A 148 -14.20 -17.37 -9.87
N GLY A 149 -13.88 -17.14 -8.59
CA GLY A 149 -14.76 -16.38 -7.70
C GLY A 149 -14.78 -14.89 -8.01
N ASP A 150 -15.87 -14.22 -7.65
CA ASP A 150 -15.98 -12.76 -7.77
C ASP A 150 -15.15 -12.06 -6.69
N ILE A 151 -14.41 -11.03 -7.11
CA ILE A 151 -13.55 -10.23 -6.23
C ILE A 151 -13.92 -8.75 -6.16
N SER A 152 -15.11 -8.38 -6.68
CA SER A 152 -15.66 -7.03 -6.66
C SER A 152 -15.68 -6.40 -5.26
N GLU A 153 -16.00 -7.19 -4.23
CA GLU A 153 -16.06 -6.77 -2.82
C GLU A 153 -14.70 -6.77 -2.10
N PHE A 154 -13.59 -7.10 -2.79
CA PHE A 154 -12.26 -7.18 -2.16
C PHE A 154 -11.20 -6.29 -2.79
N ALA A 155 -11.38 -5.86 -4.04
CA ALA A 155 -10.40 -5.03 -4.74
C ALA A 155 -11.06 -3.96 -5.61
N PRO A 156 -10.43 -2.79 -5.77
CA PRO A 156 -10.90 -1.77 -6.70
C PRO A 156 -11.00 -2.31 -8.12
N GLU A 157 -11.92 -1.75 -8.89
CA GLU A 157 -12.23 -2.19 -10.25
C GLU A 157 -10.99 -2.18 -11.18
N GLY A 158 -10.13 -1.17 -11.08
CA GLY A 158 -8.87 -1.11 -11.84
C GLY A 158 -7.92 -2.26 -11.54
N ALA A 159 -7.88 -2.71 -10.29
CA ALA A 159 -7.08 -3.85 -9.85
C ALA A 159 -7.73 -5.18 -10.28
N ARG A 160 -9.05 -5.32 -10.12
CA ARG A 160 -9.83 -6.49 -10.53
C ARG A 160 -9.63 -6.84 -12.00
N ARG A 161 -9.78 -5.85 -12.90
CA ARG A 161 -9.59 -6.06 -14.35
C ARG A 161 -8.21 -6.63 -14.68
N ARG A 162 -7.16 -6.16 -14.01
CA ARG A 162 -5.78 -6.61 -14.22
C ARG A 162 -5.58 -8.05 -13.74
N VAL A 163 -6.12 -8.40 -12.58
CA VAL A 163 -6.06 -9.77 -12.05
C VAL A 163 -6.75 -10.74 -13.00
N VAL A 164 -7.99 -10.44 -13.41
CA VAL A 164 -8.76 -11.29 -14.33
C VAL A 164 -8.04 -11.45 -15.67
N ALA A 165 -7.55 -10.35 -16.24
CA ALA A 165 -6.81 -10.38 -17.50
C ALA A 165 -5.50 -11.19 -17.40
N ARG A 166 -4.81 -11.14 -16.26
CA ARG A 166 -3.58 -11.90 -16.03
C ARG A 166 -3.86 -13.40 -15.93
N LEU A 167 -4.88 -13.79 -15.17
CA LEU A 167 -5.24 -15.19 -14.99
C LEU A 167 -5.72 -15.83 -16.30
N ALA A 168 -6.49 -15.10 -17.12
CA ALA A 168 -6.91 -15.56 -18.44
C ALA A 168 -5.74 -15.86 -19.41
N ARG A 169 -4.58 -15.21 -19.23
CA ARG A 169 -3.36 -15.43 -20.03
C ARG A 169 -2.50 -16.61 -19.53
N GLY A 170 -2.71 -17.05 -18.29
CA GLY A 170 -1.93 -18.13 -17.65
C GLY A 170 -2.59 -19.51 -17.68
N SER A 171 -3.83 -19.62 -18.21
CA SER A 171 -4.60 -20.88 -18.28
C SER A 171 -4.46 -21.60 -19.64
N LEU A 172 -3.27 -21.59 -20.24
CA LEU A 172 -2.91 -22.41 -21.42
C LEU A 172 -1.83 -23.43 -21.05
#